data_AF-A0A380DS71-F1
#
_entry.id   AF-A0A380DS71-F1
#
_cell.length_a   1.000
_cell.length_b   1.000
_cell.length_c   1.000
_cell.angle_alpha   90.00
_cell.angle_beta   90.00
_cell.angle_gamma   90.00
#
_symmetry.space_group_name_H-M   'P 1'
#
loop_
_entity.id
_entity.type
_entity.pdbx_description
1 polymer ?
#
loop_
_entity_poly.entity_id
_entity_poly.type
_entity_poly.pdbx_seq_one_letter_code
_entity_poly.pdbx_strand_id
1 'polypeptide(L)'
;MYHFNDQPDESIYDVVFLFPKSMQLKEVMEAMKPHIDNETIVVCTMNGLKHEEVIAQYVAQSQIVRGVTTWTAGLESPGHSHLLGSGPVEIGELVDEGKENVIKVADLLNEAELNGVISKDLYQSIWEKDLC
;
A
#
# COMPACT_ATOMS: atom_id res chain seq x y z
N MET A 1 -6.78 -21.83 3.68
CA MET A 1 -5.42 -21.29 3.42
C MET A 1 -5.51 -20.75 2.01
N TYR A 2 -5.52 -19.43 1.81
CA TYR A 2 -5.64 -18.88 0.46
C TYR A 2 -4.37 -19.26 -0.31
N HIS A 3 -4.52 -20.02 -1.39
CA HIS A 3 -3.42 -20.35 -2.28
C HIS A 3 -3.20 -19.15 -3.20
N PHE A 4 -1.95 -18.76 -3.44
CA PHE A 4 -1.57 -17.70 -4.38
C PHE A 4 -2.14 -17.87 -5.80
N ASN A 5 -2.71 -19.05 -6.12
CA ASN A 5 -3.09 -19.46 -7.46
C ASN A 5 -4.57 -19.18 -7.82
N ASP A 6 -5.37 -18.59 -6.94
CA ASP A 6 -6.76 -18.19 -7.26
C ASP A 6 -6.82 -16.75 -7.83
N GLN A 7 -5.76 -16.31 -8.51
CA GLN A 7 -5.64 -14.96 -9.05
C GLN A 7 -6.48 -14.83 -10.34
N PRO A 8 -7.44 -13.88 -10.42
CA PRO A 8 -8.31 -13.77 -11.58
C PRO A 8 -7.57 -13.13 -12.77
N ASP A 9 -7.50 -13.88 -13.88
CA ASP A 9 -7.09 -13.52 -15.25
C ASP A 9 -5.73 -12.81 -15.43
N GLU A 10 -5.15 -12.85 -16.63
CA GLU A 10 -3.89 -12.14 -17.00
C GLU A 10 -4.05 -10.60 -17.04
N SER A 11 -4.98 -10.05 -16.27
CA SER A 11 -5.30 -8.63 -16.26
C SER A 11 -4.22 -7.81 -15.55
N ILE A 12 -3.94 -6.64 -16.11
CA ILE A 12 -3.14 -5.60 -15.48
C ILE A 12 -4.02 -4.81 -14.50
N TYR A 13 -3.48 -4.49 -13.33
CA TYR A 13 -4.19 -3.71 -12.32
C TYR A 13 -3.82 -2.23 -12.37
N ASP A 14 -4.80 -1.35 -12.18
CA ASP A 14 -4.56 0.09 -12.07
C ASP A 14 -3.92 0.46 -10.72
N VAL A 15 -4.36 -0.20 -9.64
CA VAL A 15 -3.90 0.06 -8.25
C VAL A 15 -3.74 -1.25 -7.49
N VAL A 16 -2.60 -1.43 -6.83
CA VAL A 16 -2.28 -2.60 -6.00
C VAL A 16 -1.96 -2.15 -4.57
N PHE A 17 -2.76 -2.57 -3.60
CA PHE A 17 -2.49 -2.34 -2.17
C PHE A 17 -1.72 -3.52 -1.56
N LEU A 18 -0.56 -3.25 -0.97
CA LEU A 18 0.31 -4.25 -0.38
C LEU A 18 0.13 -4.33 1.14
N PHE A 19 -0.42 -5.46 1.61
CA PHE A 19 -0.48 -5.85 3.02
C PHE A 19 0.20 -7.19 3.38
N PRO A 20 1.30 -7.62 2.73
CA PRO A 20 2.00 -8.83 3.16
C PRO A 20 2.72 -8.62 4.50
N LYS A 21 3.13 -9.71 5.16
CA LYS A 21 4.20 -9.59 6.17
C LYS A 21 5.50 -9.19 5.47
N SER A 22 6.34 -8.38 6.11
CA SER A 22 7.58 -7.86 5.51
C SER A 22 8.48 -8.95 4.88
N MET A 23 8.55 -10.14 5.50
CA MET A 23 9.33 -11.27 4.99
C MET A 23 8.80 -11.86 3.68
N GLN A 24 7.52 -11.65 3.37
CA GLN A 24 6.82 -12.18 2.19
C GLN A 24 6.73 -11.15 1.06
N LEU A 25 7.12 -9.89 1.29
CA LEU A 25 6.99 -8.81 0.31
C LEU A 25 7.62 -9.18 -1.03
N LYS A 26 8.83 -9.75 -1.02
CA LYS A 26 9.54 -10.15 -2.24
C LYS A 26 8.79 -11.22 -3.03
N GLU A 27 8.27 -12.23 -2.35
CA GLU A 27 7.50 -13.31 -2.97
C GLU A 27 6.20 -12.78 -3.60
N VAL A 28 5.51 -11.86 -2.91
CA VAL A 28 4.32 -11.20 -3.43
C VAL A 28 4.64 -10.35 -4.66
N MET A 29 5.74 -9.58 -4.64
CA MET A 29 6.12 -8.76 -5.80
C MET A 29 6.48 -9.62 -7.03
N GLU A 30 7.17 -10.75 -6.85
CA GLU A 30 7.44 -11.69 -7.95
C GLU A 30 6.17 -12.29 -8.53
N ALA A 31 5.22 -12.69 -7.67
CA ALA A 31 3.93 -13.21 -8.10
C ALA A 31 3.08 -12.16 -8.84
N MET A 32 3.15 -10.90 -8.42
CA MET A 32 2.40 -9.79 -9.03
C MET A 32 3.02 -9.25 -10.31
N LYS A 33 4.28 -9.56 -10.61
CA LYS A 33 5.00 -9.02 -11.77
C LYS A 33 4.26 -9.13 -13.12
N PRO A 34 3.54 -10.22 -13.44
CA PRO A 34 2.78 -10.32 -14.69
C PRO A 34 1.57 -9.36 -14.78
N HIS A 35 1.15 -8.78 -13.65
CA HIS A 35 -0.06 -7.97 -13.50
C HIS A 35 0.22 -6.48 -13.25
N ILE A 36 1.48 -6.08 -13.35
CA ILE A 36 1.96 -4.72 -13.11
C ILE A 36 2.57 -4.19 -14.41
N ASP A 37 2.10 -3.03 -14.85
CA ASP A 37 2.71 -2.28 -15.94
C ASP A 37 3.30 -0.94 -15.45
N ASN A 38 3.60 -0.03 -16.38
CA ASN A 38 4.18 1.28 -16.06
C ASN A 38 3.15 2.30 -15.54
N GLU A 39 1.85 2.01 -15.65
CA GLU A 39 0.74 2.86 -15.18
C GLU A 39 0.17 2.38 -13.84
N THR A 40 0.42 1.12 -13.47
CA THR A 40 0.02 0.56 -12.18
C THR A 40 0.58 1.35 -11.00
N ILE A 41 -0.28 1.74 -10.07
CA ILE A 41 0.07 2.40 -8.81
C ILE A 41 0.22 1.35 -7.71
N VAL A 42 1.37 1.31 -7.04
CA VAL A 42 1.65 0.39 -5.94
C VAL A 42 1.58 1.12 -4.61
N VAL A 43 0.58 0.80 -3.80
CA VAL A 43 0.35 1.42 -2.49
C VAL A 43 0.91 0.54 -1.39
N CYS A 44 1.81 1.08 -0.57
CA CYS A 44 2.42 0.37 0.55
C CYS A 44 2.12 1.10 1.87
N THR A 45 1.30 0.51 2.74
CA THR A 45 0.95 1.07 4.06
C THR A 45 1.51 0.26 5.24
N MET A 46 2.43 -0.67 4.97
CA MET A 46 3.04 -1.51 6.00
C MET A 46 3.88 -0.68 6.97
N ASN A 47 3.98 -1.09 8.24
CA ASN A 47 4.85 -0.42 9.21
C ASN A 47 6.32 -0.79 8.97
N GLY A 48 7.24 0.10 9.36
CA GLY A 48 8.67 -0.10 9.18
C GLY A 48 9.25 0.58 7.94
N LEU A 49 10.58 0.68 7.95
CA LEU A 49 11.39 1.35 6.94
C LEU A 49 11.82 0.38 5.83
N LYS A 50 12.15 0.91 4.64
CA LYS A 50 12.81 0.21 3.52
C LYS A 50 11.97 -0.76 2.71
N HIS A 51 10.66 -0.83 2.92
CA HIS A 51 9.79 -1.63 2.03
C HIS A 51 9.76 -1.03 0.64
N GLU A 52 9.82 0.29 0.55
CA GLU A 52 9.98 1.06 -0.68
C GLU A 52 11.23 0.66 -1.48
N GLU A 53 12.35 0.35 -0.82
CA GLU A 53 13.59 -0.10 -1.49
C GLU A 53 13.42 -1.47 -2.16
N VAL A 54 12.60 -2.35 -1.55
CA VAL A 54 12.29 -3.66 -2.13
C VAL A 54 11.35 -3.50 -3.31
N ILE A 55 10.29 -2.69 -3.17
CA ILE A 55 9.29 -2.45 -4.22
C ILE A 55 9.92 -1.76 -5.44
N ALA A 56 10.85 -0.81 -5.21
CA ALA A 56 11.58 -0.11 -6.25
C ALA A 56 12.50 -1.00 -7.12
N GLN A 57 12.70 -2.27 -6.73
CA GLN A 57 13.38 -3.26 -7.59
C GLN A 57 12.46 -3.80 -8.70
N TYR A 58 11.14 -3.56 -8.58
CA TYR A 58 10.11 -4.11 -9.46
C TYR A 58 9.38 -3.03 -10.27
N VAL A 59 9.19 -1.82 -9.69
CA VAL A 59 8.46 -0.70 -10.31
C VAL A 59 9.24 0.61 -10.18
N ALA A 60 8.89 1.60 -10.99
CA ALA A 60 9.50 2.94 -10.87
C ALA A 60 9.08 3.61 -9.55
N GLN A 61 9.95 4.45 -8.97
CA GLN A 61 9.64 5.14 -7.71
C GLN A 61 8.41 6.04 -7.79
N SER A 62 8.12 6.61 -8.96
CA SER A 62 6.91 7.41 -9.21
C SER A 62 5.61 6.60 -9.14
N GLN A 63 5.68 5.27 -9.31
CA GLN A 63 4.52 4.37 -9.17
C GLN A 63 4.25 4.01 -7.70
N ILE A 64 5.18 4.28 -6.78
CA ILE A 64 5.07 3.88 -5.38
C ILE A 64 4.40 5.00 -4.59
N VAL A 65 3.25 4.68 -4.01
CA VAL A 65 2.59 5.51 -3.00
C VAL A 65 2.84 4.88 -1.64
N ARG A 66 3.55 5.61 -0.79
CA ARG A 66 3.86 5.13 0.56
C ARG A 66 2.85 5.74 1.53
N GLY A 67 2.43 4.97 2.52
CA GLY A 67 1.46 5.43 3.49
C GLY A 67 1.61 4.83 4.88
N VAL A 68 0.89 5.41 5.81
CA VAL A 68 0.78 5.03 7.21
C VAL A 68 -0.70 5.05 7.58
N THR A 69 -1.19 3.95 8.13
CA THR A 69 -2.59 3.83 8.55
C THR A 69 -2.68 3.59 10.06
N THR A 70 -3.59 4.26 10.75
CA THR A 70 -3.90 3.98 12.16
C THR A 70 -5.08 3.02 12.32
N TRP A 71 -5.64 2.50 11.22
CA TRP A 71 -6.71 1.52 11.26
C TRP A 71 -6.17 0.19 11.82
N THR A 72 -6.91 -0.41 12.76
CA THR A 72 -6.60 -1.75 13.27
C THR A 72 -7.60 -2.75 12.71
N ALA A 73 -7.13 -3.84 12.12
CA ALA A 73 -8.00 -4.92 11.65
C ALA A 73 -7.71 -6.18 12.46
N GLY A 74 -8.75 -6.75 13.08
CA GLY A 74 -8.70 -8.06 13.71
C GLY A 74 -9.35 -9.10 12.80
N LEU A 75 -8.70 -10.24 12.59
CA LEU A 75 -9.32 -11.40 11.96
C LEU A 75 -9.83 -12.33 13.06
N GLU A 76 -11.15 -12.42 13.24
CA GLU A 76 -11.74 -13.28 14.27
C GLU A 76 -11.78 -14.75 13.82
N SER A 77 -12.09 -14.97 12.54
CA SER A 77 -12.08 -16.30 11.92
C SER A 77 -11.95 -16.17 10.39
N PRO A 78 -11.67 -17.26 9.64
CA PRO A 78 -11.55 -17.18 8.18
C PRO A 78 -12.79 -16.55 7.53
N GLY A 79 -12.61 -15.43 6.83
CA GLY A 79 -13.70 -14.69 6.18
C GLY A 79 -14.44 -13.69 7.09
N HIS A 80 -14.10 -13.61 8.38
CA HIS A 80 -14.68 -12.65 9.33
C HIS A 80 -13.60 -11.72 9.87
N SER A 81 -13.53 -10.52 9.30
CA SER A 81 -12.66 -9.43 9.76
C SER A 81 -13.48 -8.34 10.44
N HIS A 82 -12.97 -7.82 11.56
CA HIS A 82 -13.47 -6.63 12.22
C HIS A 82 -12.46 -5.51 12.06
N LEU A 83 -12.92 -4.38 11.51
CA LEU A 83 -12.17 -3.14 11.48
C LEU A 83 -12.47 -2.40 12.80
N LEU A 84 -11.43 -2.18 13.60
CA LEU A 84 -11.47 -1.47 14.87
C LEU A 84 -10.60 -0.21 14.77
N GLY A 85 -11.06 0.87 15.41
CA GLY A 85 -10.38 2.15 15.36
C GLY A 85 -10.82 3.03 14.19
N SER A 86 -10.57 4.32 14.33
CA SER A 86 -10.82 5.34 13.32
C SER A 86 -9.57 6.20 13.24
N GLY A 87 -9.04 6.43 12.04
CA GLY A 87 -8.02 7.45 11.86
C GLY A 87 -7.57 7.56 10.41
N PRO A 88 -6.66 8.50 10.14
CA PRO A 88 -6.28 8.81 8.77
C PRO A 88 -5.43 7.68 8.16
N VAL A 89 -5.59 7.50 6.86
CA VAL A 89 -4.57 6.85 6.03
C VAL A 89 -3.74 7.98 5.43
N GLU A 90 -2.60 8.26 6.05
CA GLU A 90 -1.66 9.24 5.54
C GLU A 90 -0.87 8.62 4.40
N ILE A 91 -0.79 9.30 3.26
CA ILE A 91 -0.06 8.85 2.08
C ILE A 91 0.83 9.96 1.52
N GLY A 92 1.87 9.57 0.80
CA GLY A 92 2.81 10.49 0.16
C GLY A 92 3.63 9.82 -0.93
N GLU A 93 4.23 10.67 -1.75
CA GLU A 93 5.11 10.31 -2.85
C GLU A 93 6.55 10.10 -2.36
N LEU A 94 7.30 9.25 -3.05
CA LEU A 94 8.75 9.13 -2.83
C LEU A 94 9.55 10.12 -3.68
N VAL A 95 8.98 10.55 -4.80
CA VAL A 95 9.56 11.47 -5.79
C VAL A 95 8.47 12.38 -6.35
N ASP A 96 8.82 13.59 -6.77
CA ASP A 96 7.86 14.61 -7.21
C ASP A 96 6.98 14.12 -8.39
N GLU A 97 7.53 13.27 -9.26
CA GLU A 97 6.80 12.68 -10.39
C GLU A 97 5.66 11.74 -9.96
N GLY A 98 5.67 11.26 -8.71
CA GLY A 98 4.62 10.40 -8.13
C GLY A 98 3.42 11.17 -7.56
N LYS A 99 3.47 12.50 -7.53
CA LYS A 99 2.45 13.33 -6.87
C LYS A 99 1.03 13.13 -7.42
N GLU A 100 0.88 12.94 -8.73
CA GLU A 100 -0.43 12.66 -9.34
C GLU A 100 -1.01 11.31 -8.85
N ASN A 101 -0.17 10.31 -8.66
CA ASN A 101 -0.59 9.00 -8.16
C ASN A 101 -1.06 9.07 -6.70
N VAL A 102 -0.38 9.87 -5.87
CA VAL A 102 -0.80 10.12 -4.48
C VAL A 102 -2.17 10.77 -4.42
N ILE A 103 -2.43 11.77 -5.27
CA ILE A 103 -3.74 12.44 -5.33
C ILE A 103 -4.85 11.44 -5.71
N LYS A 104 -4.63 10.64 -6.75
CA LYS A 104 -5.57 9.58 -7.17
C LYS A 104 -5.88 8.61 -6.03
N VAL A 105 -4.85 8.17 -5.29
CA VAL A 105 -5.03 7.25 -4.16
C VAL A 105 -5.74 7.93 -2.98
N ALA A 106 -5.46 9.20 -2.69
CA ALA A 106 -6.17 9.95 -1.65
C ALA A 106 -7.67 10.04 -1.95
N ASP A 107 -8.02 10.35 -3.21
CA ASP A 107 -9.40 10.45 -3.65
C ASP A 107 -10.11 9.09 -3.54
N LEU A 108 -9.47 8.01 -4.01
CA LEU A 108 -10.00 6.65 -3.87
C LEU A 108 -10.24 6.25 -2.40
N LEU A 109 -9.30 6.58 -1.50
CA LEU A 109 -9.45 6.30 -0.08
C LEU A 109 -10.61 7.11 0.54
N ASN A 110 -10.78 8.36 0.12
CA ASN A 110 -11.87 9.21 0.61
C ASN A 110 -13.24 8.78 0.08
N GLU A 111 -13.33 8.37 -1.18
CA GLU A 111 -14.54 7.77 -1.75
C GLU A 111 -14.94 6.47 -1.03
N ALA A 112 -13.95 5.72 -0.54
CA ALA A 112 -14.14 4.52 0.28
C ALA A 112 -14.36 4.82 1.78
N GLU A 113 -14.47 6.09 2.18
CA GLU A 113 -14.62 6.53 3.57
C GLU A 113 -13.46 6.12 4.51
N LEU A 114 -12.26 5.88 3.95
CA LEU A 114 -11.04 5.48 4.67
C LEU A 114 -10.18 6.66 5.16
N ASN A 115 -10.64 7.90 4.94
CA ASN A 115 -9.98 9.13 5.40
C ASN A 115 -8.53 9.25 4.89
N GLY A 116 -8.37 9.33 3.57
CA GLY A 116 -7.08 9.51 2.90
C GLY A 116 -6.55 10.93 3.05
N VAL A 117 -5.38 11.09 3.66
CA VAL A 117 -4.74 12.39 3.90
C VAL A 117 -3.39 12.41 3.19
N ILE A 118 -3.15 13.43 2.36
CA ILE A 118 -1.84 13.62 1.74
C ILE A 118 -0.90 14.26 2.76
N SER A 119 0.14 13.53 3.17
CA SER A 119 1.15 14.03 4.09
C SER A 119 2.17 14.91 3.36
N LYS A 120 2.58 15.99 4.02
CA LYS A 120 3.68 16.85 3.53
C LYS A 120 5.06 16.37 3.97
N ASP A 121 5.11 15.51 4.99
CA ASP A 121 6.34 14.94 5.53
C ASP A 121 6.08 13.48 5.94
N LEU A 122 6.00 12.62 4.92
CA LEU A 122 5.68 11.21 5.12
C LEU A 122 6.71 10.48 5.98
N TYR A 123 7.99 10.86 5.86
CA TYR A 123 9.04 10.29 6.69
C TYR A 123 8.78 10.61 8.16
N GLN A 124 8.44 11.85 8.51
CA GLN A 124 8.06 12.20 9.88
C GLN A 124 6.92 11.31 10.40
N SER A 125 5.84 11.13 9.63
CA SER A 125 4.71 10.29 10.02
C SER A 125 5.10 8.81 10.26
N ILE A 126 6.00 8.27 9.43
CA ILE A 126 6.52 6.90 9.61
C ILE A 126 7.34 6.80 10.91
N TRP A 127 8.22 7.79 11.16
CA TRP A 127 9.06 7.85 12.36
C TRP A 127 8.24 7.97 13.65
N GLU A 128 7.21 8.83 13.67
CA GLU A 128 6.34 9.00 14.84
C GLU A 128 5.60 7.70 15.19
N LYS A 129 5.21 6.92 14.19
CA LYS A 129 4.53 5.64 14.41
C LYS A 129 5.46 4.52 14.89
N ASP A 130 6.66 4.42 14.33
CA ASP A 130 7.60 3.35 14.70
C ASP A 130 8.24 3.56 16.09
N LEU A 131 8.13 4.77 16.67
CA LEU A 131 8.63 5.11 18.00
C LEU A 131 7.62 4.89 19.14
N CYS A 132 6.35 4.64 18.85
CA CYS A 132 5.27 4.60 19.84
C CYS A 132 4.76 3.19 20.17
#